data_AF-A0A9D7P4W6-F1
#
_entry.id   AF-A0A9D7P4W6-F1
#
_cell.length_a   1.000
_cell.length_b   1.000
_cell.length_c   1.000
_cell.angle_alpha   90.00
_cell.angle_beta   90.00
_cell.angle_gamma   90.00
#
_symmetry.space_group_name_H-M   'P 1'
#
loop_
_entity.id
_entity.type
_entity.pdbx_description
1 polymer ?
#
loop_
_entity_poly.entity_id
_entity_poly.type
_entity_poly.pdbx_seq_one_letter_code
_entity_poly.pdbx_strand_id
1 'polypeptide(L)'
;MKISASIIVRNEEENVAALCENLSWADEIVIVDSDSTDRTKEIALRYTDKVFNREFRGYKDKHEFADSQTTGDWIFWIDADERLNPELRESIERLRQRDSATLPDGFRIARLTEYQGRWIRHSGWYPDYQMRLYRKSASYWDGVAPHETARVRGSVETLTGEFLHYTKRNLSEHHRVLDEYTTLAAEHLFNNKKRIRSIDISSFR
;
A
#
# COMPACT_ATOMS: atom_id res chain seq x y z
N MET A 1 4.92 3.04 21.33
CA MET A 1 4.13 2.83 20.10
C MET A 1 4.50 1.47 19.53
N LYS A 2 3.54 0.54 19.39
CA LYS A 2 3.76 -0.77 18.75
C LYS A 2 3.20 -0.73 17.33
N ILE A 3 4.03 -1.01 16.33
CA ILE A 3 3.73 -0.85 14.91
C ILE A 3 3.73 -2.22 14.23
N SER A 4 2.61 -2.54 13.59
CA SER A 4 2.47 -3.69 12.71
C SER A 4 2.62 -3.26 11.26
N ALA A 5 3.58 -3.83 10.56
CA ALA A 5 3.65 -3.76 9.11
C ALA A 5 2.62 -4.71 8.49
N SER A 6 1.78 -4.19 7.60
CA SER A 6 0.72 -4.91 6.91
C SER A 6 1.05 -4.95 5.41
N ILE A 7 1.20 -6.14 4.87
CA ILE A 7 1.64 -6.38 3.49
C ILE A 7 0.63 -7.27 2.80
N ILE A 8 0.20 -6.91 1.59
CA ILE A 8 -0.61 -7.75 0.71
C ILE A 8 0.27 -8.16 -0.47
N VAL A 9 0.31 -9.46 -0.76
CA VAL A 9 1.16 -10.01 -1.82
C VAL A 9 0.38 -10.94 -2.75
N ARG A 10 0.84 -11.01 -3.99
CA ARG A 10 0.46 -12.04 -4.98
C ARG A 10 1.57 -12.19 -6.00
N ASN A 11 2.24 -13.33 -6.00
CA ASN A 11 3.37 -13.62 -6.90
C ASN A 11 4.49 -12.55 -6.85
N GLU A 12 5.02 -12.33 -5.66
CA GLU A 12 6.05 -11.34 -5.35
C GLU A 12 7.33 -12.00 -4.79
N GLU A 13 7.70 -13.19 -5.28
CA GLU A 13 8.89 -13.92 -4.82
C GLU A 13 10.19 -13.12 -5.00
N GLU A 14 10.24 -12.23 -6.00
CA GLU A 14 11.37 -11.34 -6.27
C GLU A 14 11.49 -10.19 -5.26
N ASN A 15 10.38 -9.81 -4.62
CA ASN A 15 10.29 -8.60 -3.80
C ASN A 15 10.15 -8.86 -2.31
N VAL A 16 9.43 -9.92 -1.93
CA VAL A 16 8.98 -10.13 -0.54
C VAL A 16 10.15 -10.23 0.46
N ALA A 17 11.27 -10.84 0.08
CA ALA A 17 12.46 -10.93 0.93
C ALA A 17 13.04 -9.55 1.26
N ALA A 18 13.37 -8.78 0.22
CA ALA A 18 13.95 -7.44 0.38
C ALA A 18 12.99 -6.46 1.07
N LEU A 19 11.67 -6.63 0.86
CA LEU A 19 10.66 -5.87 1.59
C LEU A 19 10.70 -6.18 3.09
N CYS A 20 10.67 -7.47 3.46
CA CYS A 20 10.70 -7.87 4.86
C CYS A 20 11.98 -7.39 5.57
N GLU A 21 13.12 -7.42 4.89
CA GLU A 21 14.38 -6.87 5.42
C GLU A 21 14.30 -5.35 5.64
N ASN A 22 13.69 -4.61 4.71
CA ASN A 22 13.45 -3.18 4.81
C ASN A 22 12.46 -2.83 5.95
N LEU A 23 11.64 -3.79 6.38
CA LEU A 23 10.66 -3.67 7.47
C LEU A 23 11.12 -4.28 8.80
N SER A 24 12.38 -4.69 8.92
CA SER A 24 12.95 -5.29 10.15
C SER A 24 12.87 -4.40 11.40
N TRP A 25 12.50 -3.13 11.26
CA TRP A 25 12.26 -2.18 12.36
C TRP A 25 10.82 -2.23 12.92
N ALA A 26 9.89 -2.87 12.21
CA ALA A 26 8.51 -3.04 12.67
C ALA A 26 8.45 -4.05 13.81
N ASP A 27 7.52 -3.87 14.76
CA ASP A 27 7.36 -4.80 15.89
C ASP A 27 6.67 -6.11 15.47
N GLU A 28 5.98 -6.09 14.33
CA GLU A 28 5.25 -7.20 13.77
C GLU A 28 5.15 -7.04 12.25
N ILE A 29 5.30 -8.13 11.51
CA ILE A 29 5.02 -8.18 10.08
C ILE A 29 3.86 -9.15 9.85
N VAL A 30 2.79 -8.66 9.24
CA VAL A 30 1.62 -9.42 8.81
C VAL A 30 1.59 -9.45 7.29
N ILE A 31 1.50 -10.64 6.72
CA ILE A 31 1.45 -10.85 5.27
C ILE A 31 0.13 -11.52 4.91
N VAL A 32 -0.62 -10.91 4.00
CA VAL A 32 -1.81 -11.49 3.38
C VAL A 32 -1.49 -11.87 1.95
N ASP A 33 -1.31 -13.16 1.74
CA ASP A 33 -1.11 -13.78 0.43
C ASP A 33 -2.45 -13.96 -0.29
N SER A 34 -2.48 -13.61 -1.57
CA SER A 34 -3.68 -13.69 -2.41
C SER A 34 -3.58 -14.82 -3.42
N ASP A 35 -3.41 -16.04 -2.91
CA ASP A 35 -3.26 -17.27 -3.69
C ASP A 35 -2.04 -17.21 -4.63
N SER A 36 -0.86 -16.90 -4.07
CA SER A 36 0.38 -16.97 -4.85
C SER A 36 0.67 -18.40 -5.28
N THR A 37 1.15 -18.54 -6.52
CA THR A 37 1.52 -19.82 -7.13
C THR A 37 3.04 -20.00 -7.23
N ASP A 38 3.79 -18.94 -6.94
CA ASP A 38 5.24 -18.91 -6.90
C ASP A 38 5.77 -19.16 -5.47
N ARG A 39 7.04 -18.86 -5.21
CA ARG A 39 7.67 -19.07 -3.89
C ARG A 39 7.39 -17.97 -2.88
N THR A 40 6.49 -17.01 -3.17
CA THR A 40 6.19 -15.88 -2.28
C THR A 40 5.91 -16.33 -0.85
N LYS A 41 5.01 -17.31 -0.69
CA LYS A 41 4.61 -17.82 0.63
C LYS A 41 5.76 -18.52 1.36
N GLU A 42 6.56 -19.32 0.64
CA GLU A 42 7.74 -20.00 1.18
C GLU A 42 8.75 -18.99 1.73
N ILE A 43 8.99 -17.91 1.00
CA ILE A 43 9.93 -16.86 1.39
C ILE A 43 9.37 -16.05 2.57
N ALA A 44 8.11 -15.63 2.50
CA ALA A 44 7.42 -14.87 3.55
C ALA A 44 7.50 -15.55 4.93
N LEU A 45 7.30 -16.86 4.97
CA LEU A 45 7.35 -17.68 6.19
C LEU A 45 8.72 -17.69 6.89
N ARG A 46 9.79 -17.26 6.21
CA ARG A 46 11.12 -17.10 6.82
C ARG A 46 11.24 -15.85 7.69
N TYR A 47 10.38 -14.87 7.47
CA TYR A 47 10.42 -13.56 8.14
C TYR A 47 9.33 -13.40 9.20
N THR A 48 8.20 -14.09 9.06
CA THR A 48 7.09 -14.03 10.01
C THR A 48 6.26 -15.32 9.98
N ASP A 49 5.70 -15.69 11.12
CA ASP A 49 4.69 -16.75 11.24
C ASP A 49 3.27 -16.26 10.88
N LYS A 50 3.07 -14.95 10.76
CA LYS A 50 1.79 -14.29 10.43
C LYS A 50 1.58 -14.15 8.93
N VAL A 51 1.61 -15.27 8.23
CA VAL A 51 1.30 -15.36 6.80
C VAL A 51 -0.09 -15.99 6.62
N PHE A 52 -1.03 -15.18 6.16
CA PHE A 52 -2.42 -15.57 5.95
C PHE A 52 -2.73 -15.68 4.46
N ASN A 53 -3.60 -16.60 4.08
CA ASN A 53 -4.12 -16.65 2.72
C ASN A 53 -5.51 -16.03 2.68
N ARG A 54 -5.80 -15.18 1.68
CA ARG A 54 -7.13 -14.63 1.45
C ARG A 54 -7.41 -14.47 -0.04
N GLU A 55 -8.46 -15.15 -0.48
CA GLU A 55 -9.07 -14.98 -1.80
C GLU A 55 -9.38 -13.49 -2.06
N PHE A 56 -9.15 -13.01 -3.28
CA PHE A 56 -9.44 -11.63 -3.62
C PHE A 56 -10.94 -11.37 -3.73
N ARG A 57 -11.46 -10.54 -2.81
CA ARG A 57 -12.86 -10.08 -2.78
C ARG A 57 -12.99 -8.56 -2.97
N GLY A 58 -11.92 -7.92 -3.44
CA GLY A 58 -11.75 -6.47 -3.51
C GLY A 58 -10.53 -6.01 -2.69
N TYR A 59 -9.97 -4.84 -3.02
CA TYR A 59 -8.79 -4.33 -2.34
C TYR A 59 -9.12 -3.85 -0.93
N LYS A 60 -10.28 -3.20 -0.73
CA LYS A 60 -10.79 -2.85 0.60
C LYS A 60 -10.79 -4.04 1.56
N ASP A 61 -11.39 -5.15 1.12
CA ASP A 61 -11.53 -6.36 1.94
C ASP A 61 -10.18 -6.93 2.35
N LYS A 62 -9.19 -6.89 1.45
CA LYS A 62 -7.83 -7.34 1.75
C LYS A 62 -7.16 -6.48 2.80
N HIS A 63 -7.26 -5.16 2.69
CA HIS A 63 -6.66 -4.28 3.69
C HIS A 63 -7.36 -4.38 5.04
N GLU A 64 -8.70 -4.40 5.07
CA GLU A 64 -9.45 -4.58 6.32
C GLU A 64 -9.12 -5.93 6.98
N PHE A 65 -8.96 -6.99 6.19
CA PHE A 65 -8.51 -8.27 6.71
C PHE A 65 -7.07 -8.21 7.23
N ALA A 66 -6.12 -7.66 6.46
CA ALA A 66 -4.74 -7.53 6.89
C ALA A 66 -4.64 -6.75 8.21
N ASP A 67 -5.33 -5.62 8.28
CA ASP A 67 -5.45 -4.79 9.48
C ASP A 67 -6.04 -5.58 10.65
N SER A 68 -7.05 -6.43 10.42
CA SER A 68 -7.65 -7.27 11.47
C SER A 68 -6.66 -8.28 12.07
N GLN A 69 -5.67 -8.75 11.30
CA GLN A 69 -4.67 -9.73 11.76
C GLN A 69 -3.51 -9.08 12.55
N THR A 70 -3.39 -7.76 12.53
CA THR A 70 -2.35 -7.03 13.27
C THR A 70 -2.63 -6.98 14.78
N THR A 71 -1.57 -6.93 15.60
CA THR A 71 -1.67 -6.77 17.06
C THR A 71 -1.09 -5.45 17.58
N GLY A 72 -0.46 -4.67 16.73
CA GLY A 72 0.01 -3.32 17.05
C GLY A 72 -1.14 -2.32 17.16
N ASP A 73 -0.93 -1.29 17.97
CA ASP A 73 -1.86 -0.15 18.08
C ASP A 73 -1.84 0.71 16.80
N TRP A 74 -0.76 0.57 16.03
CA TRP A 74 -0.50 1.29 14.80
C TRP A 74 -0.26 0.33 13.65
N ILE A 75 -0.79 0.68 12.49
CA ILE A 75 -0.66 -0.09 11.26
C ILE A 75 0.15 0.74 10.27
N PHE A 76 1.18 0.12 9.72
CA PHE A 76 1.98 0.62 8.62
C PHE A 76 1.75 -0.27 7.41
N TRP A 77 1.07 0.21 6.37
CA TRP A 77 0.83 -0.61 5.18
C TRP A 77 1.73 -0.16 4.02
N ILE A 78 2.26 -1.16 3.32
CA ILE A 78 3.24 -0.95 2.25
C ILE A 78 3.05 -2.04 1.18
N ASP A 79 3.19 -1.66 -0.07
CA ASP A 79 3.07 -2.59 -1.19
C ASP A 79 4.37 -3.40 -1.39
N ALA A 80 4.24 -4.58 -2.01
CA ALA A 80 5.36 -5.51 -2.21
C ALA A 80 6.54 -4.86 -2.97
N ASP A 81 6.24 -3.94 -3.87
CA ASP A 81 7.16 -3.24 -4.77
C ASP A 81 7.60 -1.87 -4.23
N GLU A 82 7.30 -1.55 -2.97
CA GLU A 82 7.70 -0.30 -2.31
C GLU A 82 8.81 -0.52 -1.26
N ARG A 83 9.68 0.46 -1.04
CA ARG A 83 10.67 0.46 0.04
C ARG A 83 10.71 1.81 0.75
N LEU A 84 11.02 1.81 2.04
CA LEU A 84 11.32 3.03 2.77
C LEU A 84 12.71 3.53 2.40
N ASN A 85 12.83 4.83 2.13
CA ASN A 85 14.13 5.49 2.15
C ASN A 85 14.64 5.65 3.62
N PRO A 86 15.94 5.91 3.84
CA PRO A 86 16.49 6.07 5.20
C PRO A 86 15.84 7.22 5.99
N GLU A 87 15.51 8.33 5.34
CA GLU A 87 14.88 9.49 5.98
C GLU A 87 13.50 9.15 6.57
N LEU A 88 12.71 8.36 5.83
CA LEU A 88 11.39 7.90 6.26
C LEU A 88 11.52 6.95 7.45
N ARG A 89 12.51 6.06 7.43
CA ARG A 89 12.78 5.19 8.59
C ARG A 89 13.11 6.03 9.82
N GLU A 90 14.00 7.01 9.69
CA GLU A 90 14.32 7.90 10.81
C GLU A 90 13.12 8.73 11.29
N SER A 91 12.26 9.19 10.38
CA SER A 91 11.08 9.97 10.76
C SER A 91 10.10 9.14 11.58
N ILE A 92 9.91 7.86 11.22
CA ILE A 92 9.10 6.91 12.00
C ILE A 92 9.74 6.61 13.37
N GLU A 93 11.06 6.41 13.43
CA GLU A 93 11.76 6.18 14.71
C GLU A 93 11.63 7.38 15.66
N ARG A 94 11.66 8.62 15.13
CA ARG A 94 11.39 9.82 15.94
C ARG A 94 9.98 9.85 16.52
N LEU A 95 8.98 9.29 15.84
CA LEU A 95 7.62 9.17 16.38
C LEU A 95 7.58 8.27 17.62
N ARG A 96 8.38 7.19 17.66
CA ARG A 96 8.45 6.31 18.83
C ARG A 96 8.95 7.02 20.09
N GLN A 97 9.66 8.14 19.93
CA GLN A 97 10.21 8.95 21.03
C GLN A 97 9.26 10.07 21.49
N ARG A 98 8.19 10.36 20.73
CA ARG A 98 7.18 11.38 21.10
C ARG A 98 6.20 10.82 22.12
N ASP A 99 5.59 11.72 22.91
CA ASP A 99 4.47 11.36 23.78
C ASP A 99 3.27 10.91 22.95
N SER A 100 2.81 9.69 23.22
CA SER A 100 1.66 9.06 22.57
C SER A 100 0.36 9.87 22.64
N ALA A 101 0.19 10.72 23.67
CA ALA A 101 -0.97 11.59 23.83
C ALA A 101 -0.97 12.78 22.84
N THR A 102 0.20 13.11 22.28
CA THR A 102 0.40 14.23 21.36
C THR A 102 0.52 13.80 19.90
N LEU A 103 0.56 12.48 19.65
CA LEU A 103 0.64 11.96 18.30
C LEU A 103 -0.71 12.15 17.58
N PRO A 104 -0.71 12.61 16.32
CA PRO A 104 -1.87 12.53 15.44
C PRO A 104 -2.41 11.11 15.33
N ASP A 105 -3.58 10.92 14.72
CA ASP A 105 -4.12 9.58 14.50
C ASP A 105 -3.62 8.94 13.19
N GLY A 106 -3.07 9.73 12.27
CA GLY A 106 -2.55 9.23 11.00
C GLY A 106 -1.40 10.07 10.45
N PHE A 107 -0.62 9.43 9.59
CA PHE A 107 0.51 10.04 8.90
C PHE A 107 0.46 9.73 7.42
N ARG A 108 0.55 10.79 6.62
CA ARG A 108 0.74 10.68 5.18
C ARG A 108 2.22 10.65 4.84
N ILE A 109 2.57 9.82 3.88
CA ILE A 109 3.94 9.62 3.41
C ILE A 109 3.94 9.86 1.90
N ALA A 110 4.96 10.55 1.40
CA ALA A 110 5.14 10.75 -0.03
C ALA A 110 5.56 9.43 -0.70
N ARG A 111 5.00 9.14 -1.86
CA ARG A 111 5.43 8.05 -2.73
C ARG A 111 6.17 8.62 -3.93
N LEU A 112 7.42 8.21 -4.11
CA LEU A 112 8.24 8.52 -5.28
C LEU A 112 8.26 7.33 -6.22
N THR A 113 7.68 7.51 -7.40
CA THR A 113 7.56 6.45 -8.40
C THR A 113 8.76 6.43 -9.34
N GLU A 114 9.38 5.26 -9.49
CA GLU A 114 10.31 4.98 -10.58
C GLU A 114 9.50 4.57 -11.82
N TYR A 115 9.76 5.18 -12.97
CA TYR A 115 9.21 4.78 -14.24
C TYR A 115 10.32 4.65 -15.29
N GLN A 116 10.45 3.47 -15.90
CA GLN A 116 11.49 3.17 -16.90
C GLN A 116 12.91 3.55 -16.46
N GLY A 117 13.28 3.19 -15.22
CA GLY A 117 14.64 3.46 -14.70
C GLY A 117 14.85 4.89 -14.18
N ARG A 118 13.79 5.71 -14.09
CA ARG A 118 13.89 7.12 -13.72
C ARG A 118 12.88 7.48 -12.65
N TRP A 119 13.35 8.14 -11.60
CA TRP A 119 12.48 8.72 -10.56
C TRP A 119 11.73 9.93 -11.10
N ILE A 120 10.41 9.91 -11.03
CA ILE A 120 9.56 10.98 -11.55
C ILE A 120 9.20 11.94 -10.42
N ARG A 121 9.80 13.14 -10.44
CA ARG A 121 9.59 14.18 -9.41
C ARG A 121 8.66 15.31 -9.84
N HIS A 122 8.10 15.25 -11.04
CA HIS A 122 7.41 16.37 -11.69
C HIS A 122 6.09 15.91 -12.29
N SER A 123 5.39 16.82 -13.00
CA SER A 123 4.16 16.50 -13.74
C SER A 123 3.01 15.96 -12.89
N GLY A 124 2.96 16.35 -11.61
CA GLY A 124 1.91 15.92 -10.67
C GLY A 124 2.07 14.51 -10.09
N TRP A 125 3.15 13.79 -10.43
CA TRP A 125 3.43 12.46 -9.88
C TRP A 125 4.03 12.50 -8.48
N TYR A 126 4.66 13.61 -8.12
CA TYR A 126 5.33 13.79 -6.85
C TYR A 126 5.15 15.23 -6.34
N PRO A 127 4.92 15.41 -5.01
CA PRO A 127 4.69 14.36 -4.02
C PRO A 127 3.28 13.74 -4.14
N ASP A 128 3.20 12.41 -4.22
CA ASP A 128 1.96 11.64 -4.08
C ASP A 128 1.79 11.21 -2.62
N TYR A 129 1.04 11.99 -1.84
CA TYR A 129 0.87 11.74 -0.41
C TYR A 129 -0.24 10.74 -0.13
N GLN A 130 0.10 9.64 0.53
CA GLN A 130 -0.83 8.57 0.89
C GLN A 130 -0.83 8.32 2.38
N MET A 131 -2.00 8.03 2.96
CA MET A 131 -2.13 7.63 4.37
C MET A 131 -1.53 6.24 4.54
N ARG A 132 -0.36 6.13 5.19
CA ARG A 132 0.44 4.91 5.19
C ARG A 132 0.82 4.40 6.59
N LEU A 133 0.72 5.26 7.61
CA LEU A 133 0.86 4.91 9.02
C LEU A 133 -0.32 5.49 9.81
N TYR A 134 -1.07 4.67 10.54
CA TYR A 134 -2.26 5.14 11.26
C TYR A 134 -2.56 4.33 12.51
N ARG A 135 -3.26 4.96 13.46
CA ARG A 135 -3.75 4.33 14.68
C ARG A 135 -4.93 3.42 14.34
N LYS A 136 -4.81 2.13 14.67
CA LYS A 136 -5.79 1.09 14.33
C LYS A 136 -7.19 1.39 14.88
N SER A 137 -7.29 1.93 16.09
CA SER A 137 -8.57 2.25 16.73
C SER A 137 -9.30 3.44 16.10
N ALA A 138 -8.58 4.30 15.37
CA ALA A 138 -9.12 5.51 14.77
C ALA A 138 -9.29 5.41 13.25
N SER A 139 -8.78 4.34 12.62
CA SER A 139 -8.76 4.18 11.17
C SER A 139 -9.98 3.45 10.61
N TYR A 140 -10.16 3.58 9.30
CA TYR A 140 -11.11 2.83 8.48
C TYR A 140 -10.69 2.91 7.02
N TRP A 141 -11.14 1.94 6.21
CA TRP A 141 -10.94 1.98 4.76
C TRP A 141 -12.14 2.60 4.05
N ASP A 142 -11.87 3.63 3.26
CA ASP A 142 -12.85 4.37 2.47
C ASP A 142 -12.51 4.29 0.98
N GLY A 143 -13.41 4.81 0.14
CA GLY A 143 -13.26 4.80 -1.30
C GLY A 143 -13.91 3.59 -1.94
N VAL A 144 -13.72 3.52 -3.25
CA VAL A 144 -14.35 2.53 -4.12
C VAL A 144 -13.25 1.94 -4.98
N ALA A 145 -13.28 0.63 -5.18
CA ALA A 145 -12.28 -0.07 -6.00
C ALA A 145 -12.07 0.61 -7.36
N PRO A 146 -10.81 0.81 -7.81
CA PRO A 146 -9.54 0.44 -7.17
C PRO A 146 -8.90 1.58 -6.32
N HIS A 147 -9.65 2.65 -6.03
CA HIS A 147 -9.16 3.85 -5.34
C HIS A 147 -9.45 3.84 -3.84
N GLU A 148 -9.30 2.69 -3.19
CA GLU A 148 -9.46 2.62 -1.74
C GLU A 148 -8.30 3.28 -1.00
N THR A 149 -8.60 3.90 0.14
CA THR A 149 -7.60 4.61 0.94
C THR A 149 -7.89 4.48 2.41
N ALA A 150 -6.84 4.29 3.20
CA ALA A 150 -6.94 4.37 4.65
C ALA A 150 -7.27 5.82 5.06
N ARG A 151 -8.22 5.96 5.98
CA ARG A 151 -8.59 7.25 6.60
C ARG A 151 -8.58 7.10 8.10
N VAL A 152 -8.47 8.24 8.79
CA VAL A 152 -8.57 8.32 10.25
C VAL A 152 -9.60 9.37 10.62
N ARG A 153 -10.20 9.23 11.81
CA ARG A 153 -11.19 10.19 12.31
C ARG A 153 -10.57 11.42 12.99
N GLY A 154 -9.31 11.33 13.42
CA GLY A 154 -8.61 12.44 14.07
C GLY A 154 -7.63 13.17 13.16
N SER A 155 -6.63 13.80 13.78
CA SER A 155 -5.66 14.64 13.08
C SER A 155 -4.67 13.81 12.25
N VAL A 156 -4.15 14.45 11.21
CA VAL A 156 -3.20 13.86 10.27
C VAL A 156 -2.01 14.78 10.11
N GLU A 157 -0.80 14.23 10.20
CA GLU A 157 0.45 14.91 9.85
C GLU A 157 1.09 14.29 8.61
N THR A 158 2.07 14.97 8.03
CA THR A 158 2.89 14.45 6.93
C THR A 158 4.27 14.13 7.47
N LEU A 159 4.79 12.94 7.18
CA LEU A 159 6.16 12.56 7.53
C LEU A 159 7.16 13.00 6.48
N THR A 160 8.39 13.26 6.93
CA THR A 160 9.54 13.45 6.06
C THR A 160 10.07 12.10 5.57
N GLY A 161 10.78 12.12 4.45
CA GLY A 161 11.15 10.93 3.69
C GLY A 161 10.04 10.43 2.76
N GLU A 162 10.33 9.37 2.02
CA GLU A 162 9.46 8.88 0.96
C GLU A 162 9.50 7.35 0.83
N PHE A 163 8.40 6.77 0.33
CA PHE A 163 8.42 5.45 -0.26
C PHE A 163 9.05 5.52 -1.64
N LEU A 164 9.98 4.62 -1.90
CA LEU A 164 10.53 4.33 -3.22
C LEU A 164 9.64 3.25 -3.85
N HIS A 165 8.82 3.64 -4.82
CA HIS A 165 7.93 2.74 -5.53
C HIS A 165 8.57 2.28 -6.83
N TYR A 166 8.95 1.00 -6.88
CA TYR A 166 9.63 0.40 -8.02
C TYR A 166 8.58 -0.17 -8.98
N THR A 167 8.25 0.57 -10.04
CA THR A 167 7.35 0.00 -11.05
C THR A 167 8.03 -1.15 -11.80
N LYS A 168 7.24 -2.14 -12.17
CA LYS A 168 7.71 -3.31 -12.93
C LYS A 168 8.49 -2.86 -14.16
N ARG A 169 9.69 -3.40 -14.32
CA ARG A 169 10.70 -2.93 -15.29
C ARG A 169 10.36 -3.17 -16.77
N ASN A 170 9.38 -4.03 -17.06
CA ASN A 170 9.10 -4.49 -18.42
C ASN A 170 7.78 -3.91 -18.97
N LEU A 171 7.82 -3.37 -20.20
CA LEU A 171 6.66 -2.86 -20.92
C LEU A 171 5.54 -3.91 -21.06
N SER A 172 5.89 -5.19 -21.17
CA SER A 172 4.91 -6.28 -21.27
C SER A 172 4.12 -6.48 -19.98
N GLU A 173 4.75 -6.30 -18.81
CA GLU A 173 4.04 -6.34 -17.52
C GLU A 173 3.21 -5.07 -17.31
N HIS A 174 3.72 -3.91 -17.75
CA HIS A 174 2.95 -2.67 -17.72
C HIS A 174 1.66 -2.78 -18.53
N HIS A 175 1.71 -3.36 -19.74
CA HIS A 175 0.51 -3.61 -20.55
C HIS A 175 -0.47 -4.57 -19.87
N ARG A 176 0.02 -5.65 -19.24
CA ARG A 176 -0.85 -6.60 -18.54
C ARG A 176 -1.54 -5.98 -17.33
N VAL A 177 -0.80 -5.23 -16.51
CA VAL A 177 -1.35 -4.54 -15.34
C VAL A 177 -2.33 -3.46 -15.79
N LEU A 178 -2.03 -2.72 -16.85
CA LEU A 178 -2.93 -1.71 -17.40
C LEU A 178 -4.23 -2.34 -17.93
N ASP A 179 -4.16 -3.48 -18.60
CA ASP A 179 -5.35 -4.23 -19.04
C ASP A 179 -6.17 -4.76 -17.85
N GLU A 180 -5.52 -5.28 -16.79
CA GLU A 180 -6.20 -5.73 -15.57
C GLU A 180 -6.91 -4.57 -14.85
N TYR A 181 -6.22 -3.43 -14.64
CA TYR A 181 -6.79 -2.25 -13.98
C TYR A 181 -7.91 -1.60 -14.81
N THR A 182 -7.74 -1.51 -16.13
CA THR A 182 -8.79 -0.94 -17.01
C THR A 182 -10.00 -1.86 -17.09
N THR A 183 -9.81 -3.18 -17.07
CA THR A 183 -10.92 -4.16 -16.99
C THR A 183 -11.68 -4.01 -15.68
N LEU A 184 -10.99 -3.95 -14.54
CA LEU A 184 -11.64 -3.74 -13.23
C LEU A 184 -12.39 -2.40 -13.16
N ALA A 185 -11.81 -1.32 -13.69
CA ALA A 185 -12.47 -0.02 -13.78
C ALA A 185 -13.72 -0.07 -14.69
N ALA A 186 -13.63 -0.77 -15.83
CA ALA A 186 -14.74 -0.94 -16.75
C ALA A 186 -15.88 -1.78 -16.15
N GLU A 187 -15.56 -2.89 -15.48
CA GLU A 187 -16.52 -3.72 -14.73
C GLU A 187 -17.19 -2.90 -13.62
N HIS A 188 -16.42 -2.08 -12.90
CA HIS A 188 -16.95 -1.18 -11.88
C HIS A 188 -17.95 -0.17 -12.47
N LEU A 189 -17.61 0.46 -13.58
CA LEU A 189 -18.50 1.40 -14.28
C LEU A 189 -19.77 0.72 -14.82
N PHE A 190 -19.62 -0.49 -15.37
CA PHE A 190 -20.72 -1.30 -15.89
C PHE A 190 -21.69 -1.72 -14.78
N ASN A 191 -21.16 -2.24 -13.67
CA ASN A 191 -21.94 -2.72 -12.53
C ASN A 191 -22.64 -1.58 -11.78
N ASN A 192 -22.07 -0.36 -11.79
CA ASN A 192 -22.68 0.83 -11.19
C ASN A 192 -23.72 1.56 -12.08
N LYS A 193 -24.20 0.94 -13.17
CA LYS A 193 -25.28 1.45 -14.05
C LYS A 193 -25.10 2.88 -14.54
N LYS A 194 -23.87 3.41 -14.62
CA LYS A 194 -23.64 4.65 -15.37
C LYS A 194 -23.65 4.27 -16.85
N ARG A 195 -24.74 4.61 -17.54
CA ARG A 195 -24.80 4.62 -19.01
C ARG A 195 -23.69 5.52 -19.53
N ILE A 196 -22.57 4.93 -19.93
CA ILE A 196 -21.53 5.63 -20.68
C ILE A 196 -22.16 6.03 -22.02
N ARG A 197 -22.21 7.34 -22.29
CA ARG A 197 -22.65 7.85 -23.59
C ARG A 197 -21.40 8.08 -24.43
N SER A 198 -21.54 7.96 -25.74
CA SER A 198 -20.45 8.15 -26.71
C SER A 198 -19.71 9.49 -26.60
N ILE A 199 -20.28 10.48 -25.88
CA ILE A 199 -19.67 11.79 -25.67
C ILE A 199 -18.63 11.82 -24.54
N ASP A 200 -18.67 10.85 -23.61
CA ASP A 200 -17.75 10.78 -22.45
C ASP A 200 -16.31 10.37 -22.86
N ILE A 201 -16.14 9.87 -24.09
CA ILE A 201 -14.84 9.42 -24.65
C ILE A 201 -14.10 10.57 -25.37
N SER A 202 -14.74 11.72 -25.60
CA SER A 202 -14.17 12.81 -26.41
C SER A 202 -13.59 14.01 -25.64
N SER A 203 -13.60 13.98 -24.31
CA SER A 203 -13.06 15.06 -23.48
C SER A 203 -11.78 14.65 -22.74
N PHE A 204 -10.76 14.29 -23.52
CA PHE A 204 -9.36 14.52 -23.16
C PHE A 204 -8.80 15.51 -24.19
N ARG A 205 -8.90 16.79 -23.87
CA ARG A 205 -8.09 17.87 -24.44
C ARG A 205 -7.51 18.67 -23.29
#